data_AF-A0A959CXP4-F1
#
_entry.id   AF-A0A959CXP4-F1
#
_cell.length_a   1.000
_cell.length_b   1.000
_cell.length_c   1.000
_cell.angle_alpha   90.00
_cell.angle_beta   90.00
_cell.angle_gamma   90.00
#
_symmetry.space_group_name_H-M   'P 1'
#
loop_
_entity.id
_entity.type
_entity.pdbx_description
1 polymer ?
#
loop_
_entity_poly.entity_id
_entity_poly.type
_entity_poly.pdbx_seq_one_letter_code
_entity_poly.pdbx_strand_id
1 'polypeptide(L)'
;MKEKQGLTELPVPDQLMSLDAVIVQAMERSWSSLSFPEQLEQIATAVASLCERFGQVGESAYAQLSGDGSFSEEERFYQYLANYEWAADAKAFLLLWRDVFFELQKSYLLQADGMAGEPEVKRLREESRAVLQSAARSMAGFLERKGREGEGRWQLSRKARVKAWRQQKNPWPVYREQFSSITGQVAHLLKQYRAMADAISVFQRIRREVEQLAAACEGDILEVHQKVDQTTAIFAEDDKTEAFPKPGKVSSRLEALSEKIQAAPRLQSFSANLEELLGALPEKLELALDTRGGMLEMMPLNLKKRCLQWLESEILPLAYEAWELTENT
;
A
#
# COMPACT_ATOMS: atom_id res chain seq x y z
N MET A 1 -1.06 44.92 -47.03
CA MET A 1 -0.80 44.83 -45.58
C MET A 1 -2.14 44.93 -44.88
N LYS A 2 -2.70 43.79 -44.46
CA LYS A 2 -3.89 43.77 -43.57
C LYS A 2 -3.37 43.43 -42.19
N GLU A 3 -3.62 44.35 -41.25
CA GLU A 3 -3.25 44.24 -39.86
C GLU A 3 -3.81 42.94 -39.25
N LYS A 4 -2.93 42.21 -38.57
CA LYS A 4 -3.29 41.14 -37.64
C LYS A 4 -4.11 41.79 -36.52
N GLN A 5 -5.42 41.74 -36.62
CA GLN A 5 -6.31 42.02 -35.49
C GLN A 5 -6.05 40.97 -34.40
N GLY A 6 -5.99 41.48 -33.17
CA GLY A 6 -5.47 40.80 -32.02
C GLY A 6 -6.17 39.49 -31.71
N LEU A 7 -5.35 38.54 -31.23
CA LEU A 7 -5.79 37.41 -30.43
C LEU A 7 -6.49 37.97 -29.17
N THR A 8 -7.79 38.18 -29.25
CA THR A 8 -8.62 38.33 -28.04
C THR A 8 -8.59 37.00 -27.31
N GLU A 9 -7.98 36.98 -26.13
CA GLU A 9 -8.00 35.84 -25.22
C GLU A 9 -9.45 35.41 -24.99
N LEU A 10 -9.77 34.16 -25.34
CA LEU A 10 -11.10 33.60 -25.15
C LEU A 10 -11.41 33.56 -23.65
N PRO A 11 -12.61 33.95 -23.21
CA PRO A 11 -12.97 33.92 -21.79
C PRO A 11 -13.17 32.47 -21.36
N VAL A 12 -12.08 31.84 -20.93
CA VAL A 12 -12.12 30.64 -20.12
C VAL A 12 -12.56 31.09 -18.73
N PRO A 13 -13.62 30.50 -18.13
CA PRO A 13 -14.00 30.82 -16.76
C PRO A 13 -12.77 30.82 -15.82
N ASP A 14 -12.55 31.88 -15.03
CA ASP A 14 -11.39 32.04 -14.12
C ASP A 14 -11.13 30.81 -13.23
N GLN A 15 -12.19 30.06 -12.91
CA GLN A 15 -12.15 28.82 -12.15
C GLN A 15 -11.29 27.74 -12.80
N LEU A 16 -11.13 27.75 -14.13
CA LEU A 16 -10.43 26.72 -14.90
C LEU A 16 -8.93 27.00 -15.07
N MET A 17 -8.53 28.27 -15.21
CA MET A 17 -7.10 28.68 -15.21
C MET A 17 -6.42 28.32 -13.88
N SER A 18 -7.19 28.25 -12.79
CA SER A 18 -6.69 27.84 -11.48
C SER A 18 -6.42 26.33 -11.35
N LEU A 19 -6.98 25.48 -12.22
CA LEU A 19 -6.88 24.02 -12.09
C LEU A 19 -5.49 23.49 -12.43
N ASP A 20 -4.83 24.06 -13.43
CA ASP A 20 -3.49 23.63 -13.83
C ASP A 20 -2.49 23.85 -12.69
N ALA A 21 -2.58 25.00 -12.02
CA ALA A 21 -1.79 25.30 -10.83
C ALA A 21 -2.12 24.34 -9.68
N VAL A 22 -3.40 23.99 -9.48
CA VAL A 22 -3.83 23.02 -8.46
C VAL A 22 -3.26 21.62 -8.73
N ILE A 23 -3.29 21.15 -9.99
CA ILE A 23 -2.72 19.86 -10.38
C ILE A 23 -1.21 19.86 -10.13
N VAL A 24 -0.49 20.89 -10.59
CA VAL A 24 0.96 21.00 -10.39
C VAL A 24 1.30 21.02 -8.90
N GLN A 25 0.60 21.82 -8.11
CA GLN A 25 0.83 21.90 -6.66
C GLN A 25 0.54 20.56 -5.96
N ALA A 26 -0.54 19.86 -6.36
CA ALA A 26 -0.87 18.55 -5.83
C ALA A 26 0.24 17.52 -6.14
N MET A 27 0.81 17.57 -7.35
CA MET A 27 1.95 16.73 -7.74
C MET A 27 3.22 17.07 -6.95
N GLU A 28 3.56 18.35 -6.79
CA GLU A 28 4.77 18.75 -6.07
C GLU A 28 4.73 18.30 -4.61
N ARG A 29 3.61 18.55 -3.91
CA ARG A 29 3.40 18.13 -2.53
C ARG A 29 3.46 16.61 -2.37
N SER A 30 2.87 15.88 -3.31
CA SER A 30 2.84 14.41 -3.30
C SER A 30 4.23 13.78 -3.50
N TRP A 31 5.18 14.49 -4.11
CA TRP A 31 6.53 13.98 -4.35
C TRP A 31 7.64 14.66 -3.53
N SER A 32 7.33 15.70 -2.75
CA SER A 32 8.30 16.40 -1.87
C SER A 32 8.60 15.67 -0.56
N SER A 33 7.80 14.67 -0.20
CA SER A 33 7.95 13.93 1.06
C SER A 33 9.26 13.13 1.11
N LEU A 34 9.91 13.15 2.28
CA LEU A 34 11.16 12.43 2.53
C LEU A 34 10.91 10.99 2.98
N SER A 35 9.75 10.71 3.60
CA SER A 35 9.38 9.37 4.05
C SER A 35 8.22 8.80 3.22
N PHE A 36 8.19 7.48 3.06
CA PHE A 36 7.15 6.80 2.27
C PHE A 36 5.75 6.84 2.89
N PRO A 37 5.57 6.63 4.21
CA PRO A 37 4.25 6.75 4.82
C PRO A 37 3.67 8.15 4.60
N GLU A 38 4.47 9.19 4.82
CA GLU A 38 4.07 10.57 4.57
C GLU A 38 3.74 10.82 3.09
N GLN A 39 4.54 10.27 2.17
CA GLN A 39 4.27 10.38 0.74
C GLN A 39 2.89 9.82 0.37
N LEU A 40 2.51 8.66 0.92
CA LEU A 40 1.21 8.05 0.67
C LEU A 40 0.06 8.91 1.24
N GLU A 41 0.22 9.49 2.43
CA GLU A 41 -0.75 10.44 3.00
C GLU A 41 -0.93 11.67 2.10
N GLN A 42 0.18 12.21 1.58
CA GLN A 42 0.15 13.38 0.70
C GLN A 42 -0.54 13.06 -0.63
N ILE A 43 -0.26 11.89 -1.21
CA ILE A 43 -0.96 11.43 -2.43
C ILE A 43 -2.45 11.27 -2.16
N ALA A 44 -2.84 10.64 -1.05
CA ALA A 44 -4.25 10.45 -0.71
C ALA A 44 -4.98 11.80 -0.54
N THR A 45 -4.34 12.74 0.13
CA THR A 45 -4.85 14.11 0.33
C THR A 45 -4.94 14.88 -0.99
N ALA A 46 -3.96 14.72 -1.86
CA ALA A 46 -3.93 15.32 -3.19
C ALA A 46 -5.08 14.82 -4.06
N VAL A 47 -5.32 13.50 -4.11
CA VAL A 47 -6.44 12.93 -4.88
C VAL A 47 -7.78 13.41 -4.34
N ALA A 48 -7.97 13.43 -3.01
CA ALA A 48 -9.19 13.96 -2.41
C ALA A 48 -9.44 15.43 -2.78
N SER A 49 -8.39 16.26 -2.71
CA SER A 49 -8.45 17.68 -3.07
C SER A 49 -8.77 17.88 -4.56
N LEU A 50 -8.18 17.06 -5.44
CA LEU A 50 -8.44 17.11 -6.88
C LEU A 50 -9.87 16.65 -7.21
N CYS A 51 -10.35 15.58 -6.58
CA CYS A 51 -11.76 15.16 -6.70
C CYS A 51 -12.72 16.29 -6.31
N GLU A 52 -12.45 16.99 -5.21
CA GLU A 52 -13.28 18.11 -4.76
C GLU A 52 -13.25 19.27 -5.77
N ARG A 53 -12.06 19.69 -6.20
CA ARG A 53 -11.91 20.79 -7.17
C ARG A 53 -12.51 20.45 -8.52
N PHE A 54 -12.29 19.24 -9.01
CA PHE A 54 -12.90 18.80 -10.26
C PHE A 54 -14.43 18.67 -10.12
N GLY A 55 -14.87 18.22 -8.95
CA GLY A 55 -16.25 18.27 -8.47
C GLY A 55 -16.88 19.65 -8.64
N GLN A 56 -16.25 20.68 -8.09
CA GLN A 56 -16.74 22.06 -8.12
C GLN A 56 -16.89 22.60 -9.55
N VAL A 57 -15.96 22.26 -10.45
CA VAL A 57 -16.00 22.68 -11.85
C VAL A 57 -17.23 22.12 -12.56
N GLY A 58 -17.41 20.80 -12.50
CA GLY A 58 -18.57 20.18 -13.15
C GLY A 58 -19.89 20.52 -12.47
N GLU A 59 -19.89 20.76 -11.16
CA GLU A 59 -21.08 21.22 -10.44
C GLU A 59 -21.52 22.61 -10.87
N SER A 60 -20.56 23.53 -10.95
CA SER A 60 -20.77 24.89 -11.44
C SER A 60 -21.35 24.85 -12.86
N ALA A 61 -20.73 24.05 -13.74
CA ALA A 61 -21.20 23.89 -15.12
C ALA A 61 -22.60 23.26 -15.22
N TYR A 62 -22.87 22.24 -14.41
CA TYR A 62 -24.18 21.60 -14.35
C TYR A 62 -25.28 22.53 -13.84
N ALA A 63 -25.01 23.28 -12.77
CA ALA A 63 -25.94 24.25 -12.21
C ALA A 63 -26.28 25.36 -13.23
N GLN A 64 -25.27 25.86 -13.95
CA GLN A 64 -25.48 26.86 -15.01
C GLN A 64 -26.31 26.32 -16.18
N LEU A 65 -26.11 25.06 -16.58
CA LEU A 65 -26.93 24.43 -17.63
C LEU A 65 -28.37 24.14 -17.20
N SER A 66 -28.60 23.97 -15.90
CA SER A 66 -29.91 23.59 -15.34
C SER A 66 -30.76 24.79 -14.90
N GLY A 67 -30.14 25.96 -14.71
CA GLY A 67 -30.83 27.20 -14.33
C GLY A 67 -31.30 28.04 -15.51
N ASP A 68 -32.13 29.05 -15.23
CA ASP A 68 -32.68 30.01 -16.21
C ASP A 68 -31.72 31.14 -16.61
N GLY A 69 -30.42 30.99 -16.33
CA GLY A 69 -29.43 32.02 -16.60
C GLY A 69 -29.29 32.35 -18.09
N SER A 70 -29.27 33.65 -18.43
CA SER A 70 -28.99 34.08 -19.80
C SER A 70 -27.47 34.07 -20.06
N PHE A 71 -26.95 32.92 -20.44
CA PHE A 71 -25.57 32.78 -20.91
C PHE A 71 -25.48 32.97 -22.42
N SER A 72 -24.36 33.54 -22.88
CA SER A 72 -23.98 33.57 -24.30
C SER A 72 -23.88 32.15 -24.88
N GLU A 73 -23.98 32.01 -26.21
CA GLU A 73 -23.79 30.71 -26.87
C GLU A 73 -22.40 30.12 -26.60
N GLU A 74 -21.40 30.98 -26.38
CA GLU A 74 -20.03 30.59 -26.08
C GLU A 74 -19.87 30.02 -24.67
N GLU A 75 -20.35 30.73 -23.65
CA GLU A 75 -20.34 30.22 -22.27
C GLU A 75 -21.09 28.89 -22.18
N ARG A 76 -22.24 28.78 -22.86
CA ARG A 76 -23.02 27.55 -22.90
C ARG A 76 -22.22 26.39 -23.51
N PHE A 77 -21.44 26.64 -24.56
CA PHE A 77 -20.57 25.61 -25.14
C PHE A 77 -19.55 25.09 -24.12
N TYR A 78 -18.90 25.98 -23.37
CA TYR A 78 -17.93 25.58 -22.35
C TYR A 78 -18.57 24.81 -21.19
N GLN A 79 -19.80 25.13 -20.79
CA GLN A 79 -20.49 24.34 -19.76
C GLN A 79 -20.81 22.91 -20.22
N TYR A 80 -21.24 22.75 -21.48
CA TYR A 80 -21.41 21.40 -22.04
C TYR A 80 -20.07 20.66 -22.18
N LEU A 81 -19.02 21.36 -22.65
CA LEU A 81 -17.69 20.77 -22.80
C LEU A 81 -17.14 20.27 -21.45
N ALA A 82 -17.36 21.04 -20.38
CA ALA A 82 -16.98 20.67 -19.02
C ALA A 82 -17.65 19.35 -18.59
N ASN A 83 -18.97 19.23 -18.75
CA ASN A 83 -19.70 18.07 -18.26
C ASN A 83 -19.59 16.82 -19.15
N TYR A 84 -19.48 16.98 -20.46
CA TYR A 84 -19.57 15.85 -21.41
C TYR A 84 -18.21 15.31 -21.85
N GLU A 85 -17.15 16.13 -21.89
CA GLU A 85 -15.83 15.68 -22.34
C GLU A 85 -14.79 15.83 -21.23
N TRP A 86 -14.64 17.03 -20.67
CA TRP A 86 -13.59 17.27 -19.67
C TRP A 86 -13.79 16.43 -18.41
N ALA A 87 -15.02 16.26 -17.92
CA ALA A 87 -15.30 15.40 -16.77
C ALA A 87 -14.88 13.93 -16.98
N ALA A 88 -14.94 13.45 -18.23
CA ALA A 88 -14.49 12.09 -18.57
C ALA A 88 -12.96 11.97 -18.46
N ASP A 89 -12.22 12.97 -18.95
CA ASP A 89 -10.76 13.01 -18.87
C ASP A 89 -10.28 13.23 -17.44
N ALA A 90 -10.96 14.10 -16.69
CA ALA A 90 -10.73 14.33 -15.26
C ALA A 90 -10.90 13.03 -14.46
N LYS A 91 -11.95 12.24 -14.76
CA LYS A 91 -12.13 10.91 -14.17
C LYS A 91 -10.98 9.98 -14.51
N ALA A 92 -10.61 9.88 -15.79
CA ALA A 92 -9.54 8.99 -16.23
C ALA A 92 -8.21 9.32 -15.53
N PHE A 93 -7.90 10.61 -15.38
CA PHE A 93 -6.74 11.08 -14.65
C PHE A 93 -6.77 10.71 -13.16
N LEU A 94 -7.91 10.90 -12.49
CA LEU A 94 -8.07 10.53 -11.08
C LEU A 94 -7.95 9.01 -10.85
N LEU A 95 -8.46 8.20 -11.78
CA LEU A 95 -8.28 6.74 -11.76
C LEU A 95 -6.81 6.36 -11.91
N LEU A 96 -6.10 6.97 -12.85
CA LEU A 96 -4.65 6.77 -13.00
C LEU A 96 -3.90 7.12 -11.72
N TRP A 97 -4.26 8.21 -11.05
CA TRP A 97 -3.63 8.60 -9.79
C TRP A 97 -3.89 7.59 -8.67
N ARG A 98 -5.13 7.07 -8.56
CA ARG A 98 -5.47 5.98 -7.64
C ARG A 98 -4.66 4.71 -7.94
N ASP A 99 -4.49 4.36 -9.22
CA ASP A 99 -3.78 3.14 -9.61
C ASP A 99 -2.28 3.28 -9.31
N VAL A 100 -1.68 4.44 -9.61
CA VAL A 100 -0.31 4.76 -9.19
C VAL A 100 -0.16 4.69 -7.67
N PHE A 101 -1.12 5.23 -6.92
CA PHE A 101 -1.11 5.15 -5.46
C PHE A 101 -1.09 3.69 -4.98
N PHE A 102 -1.94 2.84 -5.56
CA PHE A 102 -1.98 1.40 -5.26
C PHE A 102 -0.66 0.68 -5.58
N GLU A 103 -0.06 0.94 -6.75
CA GLU A 103 1.23 0.33 -7.12
C GLU A 103 2.37 0.75 -6.18
N LEU A 104 2.41 2.03 -5.81
CA LEU A 104 3.40 2.53 -4.84
C LEU A 104 3.25 1.83 -3.49
N GLN A 105 2.02 1.69 -2.97
CA GLN A 105 1.75 0.95 -1.73
C GLN A 105 2.30 -0.48 -1.79
N LYS A 106 2.02 -1.21 -2.87
CA LYS A 106 2.52 -2.57 -3.04
C LYS A 106 4.05 -2.60 -3.02
N SER A 107 4.71 -1.71 -3.74
CA SER A 107 6.17 -1.65 -3.78
C SER A 107 6.79 -1.40 -2.40
N TYR A 108 6.16 -0.54 -1.59
CA TYR A 108 6.64 -0.25 -0.24
C TYR A 108 6.43 -1.40 0.72
N LEU A 109 5.30 -2.09 0.64
CA LEU A 109 5.06 -3.30 1.43
C LEU A 109 6.05 -4.41 1.06
N LEU A 110 6.30 -4.62 -0.24
CA LEU A 110 7.28 -5.59 -0.71
C LEU A 110 8.71 -5.25 -0.25
N GLN A 111 9.08 -3.96 -0.23
CA GLN A 111 10.37 -3.53 0.29
C GLN A 111 10.47 -3.75 1.80
N ALA A 112 9.42 -3.41 2.56
CA ALA A 112 9.37 -3.61 4.01
C ALA A 112 9.46 -5.10 4.39
N ASP A 113 8.95 -5.98 3.53
CA ASP A 113 9.05 -7.44 3.68
C ASP A 113 10.35 -8.04 3.08
N GLY A 114 11.24 -7.20 2.55
CA GLY A 114 12.52 -7.64 1.96
C GLY A 114 12.40 -8.34 0.60
N MET A 115 11.22 -8.32 -0.03
CA MET A 115 10.96 -8.91 -1.35
C MET A 115 11.34 -7.99 -2.52
N ALA A 116 11.54 -6.70 -2.27
CA ALA A 116 11.95 -5.72 -3.29
C ALA A 116 13.11 -4.85 -2.78
N GLY A 117 14.02 -4.50 -3.69
CA GLY A 117 15.16 -3.64 -3.39
C GLY A 117 14.82 -2.15 -3.43
N GLU A 118 15.55 -1.34 -2.66
CA GLU A 118 15.43 0.13 -2.70
C GLU A 118 15.56 0.72 -4.13
N PRO A 119 16.45 0.23 -5.02
CA PRO A 119 16.54 0.74 -6.39
C PRO A 119 15.27 0.53 -7.22
N GLU A 120 14.59 -0.60 -7.02
CA GLU A 120 13.37 -0.96 -7.76
C GLU A 120 12.20 -0.05 -7.35
N VAL A 121 12.07 0.19 -6.05
CA VAL A 121 11.08 1.12 -5.50
C VAL A 121 11.34 2.56 -5.96
N LYS A 122 12.60 3.00 -5.96
CA LYS A 122 12.97 4.33 -6.49
C LYS A 122 12.59 4.47 -7.96
N ARG A 123 12.91 3.46 -8.78
CA ARG A 123 12.55 3.43 -10.20
C ARG A 123 11.03 3.53 -10.38
N LEU A 124 10.25 2.70 -9.68
CA LEU A 124 8.79 2.76 -9.76
C LEU A 124 8.25 4.13 -9.37
N ARG A 125 8.80 4.76 -8.33
CA ARG A 125 8.42 6.11 -7.89
C ARG A 125 8.67 7.16 -8.97
N GLU A 126 9.79 7.08 -9.66
CA GLU A 126 10.16 8.00 -10.75
C GLU A 126 9.27 7.79 -11.99
N GLU A 127 9.06 6.53 -12.39
CA GLU A 127 8.19 6.17 -13.52
C GLU A 127 6.74 6.60 -13.25
N SER A 128 6.23 6.32 -12.06
CA SER A 128 4.91 6.75 -11.59
C SER A 128 4.74 8.27 -11.66
N ARG A 129 5.77 9.01 -11.22
CA ARG A 129 5.79 10.48 -11.33
C ARG A 129 5.69 10.92 -12.78
N ALA A 130 6.51 10.34 -13.64
CA ALA A 130 6.59 10.73 -15.05
C ALA A 130 5.27 10.47 -15.79
N VAL A 131 4.61 9.33 -15.52
CA VAL A 131 3.30 8.99 -16.08
C VAL A 131 2.23 10.00 -15.65
N LEU A 132 2.17 10.34 -14.35
CA LEU A 132 1.24 11.35 -13.88
C LEU A 132 1.55 12.74 -14.42
N GLN A 133 2.81 13.10 -14.61
CA GLN A 133 3.19 14.40 -15.18
C GLN A 133 2.75 14.49 -16.65
N SER A 134 2.89 13.39 -17.40
CA SER A 134 2.41 13.30 -18.78
C SER A 134 0.88 13.44 -18.86
N ALA A 135 0.16 12.76 -17.98
CA ALA A 135 -1.30 12.83 -17.91
C ALA A 135 -1.78 14.23 -17.45
N ALA A 136 -1.11 14.84 -16.48
CA ALA A 136 -1.38 16.19 -16.01
C ALA A 136 -1.21 17.23 -17.13
N ARG A 137 -0.15 17.11 -17.95
CA ARG A 137 0.04 17.99 -19.12
C ARG A 137 -1.05 17.78 -20.18
N SER A 138 -1.52 16.54 -20.35
CA SER A 138 -2.62 16.22 -21.26
C SER A 138 -3.95 16.82 -20.79
N MET A 139 -4.15 16.93 -19.48
CA MET A 139 -5.29 17.63 -18.89
C MET A 139 -5.15 19.15 -18.92
N ALA A 140 -3.95 19.66 -18.66
CA ALA A 140 -3.67 21.09 -18.62
C ALA A 140 -4.05 21.75 -19.94
N GLY A 141 -4.76 22.87 -19.89
CA GLY A 141 -5.26 23.55 -21.09
C GLY A 141 -6.20 22.73 -22.00
N PHE A 142 -6.80 21.63 -21.53
CA PHE A 142 -7.73 20.81 -22.33
C PHE A 142 -8.90 21.64 -22.87
N LEU A 143 -9.56 22.41 -22.01
CA LEU A 143 -10.72 23.22 -22.37
C LEU A 143 -10.34 24.33 -23.36
N GLU A 144 -9.14 24.90 -23.23
CA GLU A 144 -8.61 25.87 -24.19
C GLU A 144 -8.38 25.24 -25.56
N ARG A 145 -7.70 24.08 -25.61
CA ARG A 145 -7.45 23.36 -26.86
C ARG A 145 -8.75 22.95 -27.53
N LYS A 146 -9.65 22.28 -26.80
CA LYS A 146 -10.97 21.86 -27.31
C LYS A 146 -11.89 23.03 -27.64
N GLY A 147 -11.71 24.17 -26.99
CA GLY A 147 -12.33 25.43 -27.36
C GLY A 147 -11.85 25.94 -28.71
N ARG A 148 -10.54 25.88 -28.98
CA ARG A 148 -9.93 26.39 -30.22
C ARG A 148 -10.00 25.40 -31.40
N GLU A 149 -10.26 24.11 -31.15
CA GLU A 149 -10.45 23.11 -32.22
C GLU A 149 -11.57 23.52 -33.19
N GLY A 150 -11.21 23.79 -34.46
CA GLY A 150 -12.15 24.12 -35.54
C GLY A 150 -12.14 25.57 -36.04
N GLU A 151 -11.05 26.33 -35.82
CA GLU A 151 -10.85 27.66 -36.41
C GLU A 151 -11.07 27.65 -37.94
N GLY A 152 -12.09 28.38 -38.41
CA GLY A 152 -12.54 28.46 -39.81
C GLY A 152 -14.02 28.11 -40.04
N ARG A 153 -14.54 27.04 -39.41
CA ARG A 153 -15.99 26.66 -39.37
C ARG A 153 -16.55 26.64 -37.94
N TRP A 154 -15.95 27.48 -37.11
CA TRP A 154 -15.98 27.48 -35.65
C TRP A 154 -17.40 27.51 -35.05
N GLN A 155 -18.28 28.40 -35.51
CA GLN A 155 -19.64 28.53 -34.95
C GLN A 155 -20.56 27.35 -35.30
N LEU A 156 -20.46 26.82 -36.53
CA LEU A 156 -21.32 25.74 -37.01
C LEU A 156 -20.99 24.42 -36.29
N SER A 157 -19.71 24.12 -36.09
CA SER A 157 -19.25 22.92 -35.39
C SER A 157 -19.66 22.91 -33.91
N ARG A 158 -19.44 24.03 -33.19
CA ARG A 158 -19.84 24.16 -31.78
C ARG A 158 -21.36 24.03 -31.60
N LYS A 159 -22.16 24.68 -32.46
CA LYS A 159 -23.63 24.57 -32.41
C LYS A 159 -24.11 23.14 -32.65
N ALA A 160 -23.49 22.41 -33.57
CA ALA A 160 -23.82 21.01 -33.82
C ALA A 160 -23.52 20.13 -32.59
N ARG A 161 -22.35 20.31 -31.95
CA ARG A 161 -21.97 19.58 -30.72
C ARG A 161 -22.93 19.86 -29.56
N VAL A 162 -23.25 21.14 -29.31
CA VAL A 162 -24.24 21.53 -28.28
C VAL A 162 -25.61 20.92 -28.57
N LYS A 163 -26.05 20.93 -29.84
CA LYS A 163 -27.31 20.30 -30.23
C LYS A 163 -27.29 18.79 -29.95
N ALA A 164 -26.19 18.10 -30.24
CA ALA A 164 -26.04 16.67 -29.94
C ALA A 164 -26.07 16.39 -28.43
N TRP A 165 -25.33 17.17 -27.63
CA TRP A 165 -25.31 17.00 -26.17
C TRP A 165 -26.67 17.27 -25.52
N ARG A 166 -27.45 18.24 -26.02
CA ARG A 166 -28.83 18.51 -25.56
C ARG A 166 -29.78 17.33 -25.74
N GLN A 167 -29.52 16.45 -26.70
CA GLN A 167 -30.34 15.26 -26.93
C GLN A 167 -29.98 14.11 -25.97
N GLN A 168 -28.90 14.24 -25.21
CA GLN A 168 -28.41 13.24 -24.27
C GLN A 168 -28.68 13.70 -22.84
N LYS A 169 -28.83 12.74 -21.91
CA LYS A 169 -28.86 13.03 -20.49
C LYS A 169 -27.48 13.56 -20.06
N ASN A 170 -27.46 14.66 -19.30
CA ASN A 170 -26.21 15.21 -18.78
C ASN A 170 -25.51 14.17 -17.89
N PRO A 171 -24.26 13.79 -18.18
CA PRO A 171 -23.57 12.72 -17.46
C PRO A 171 -23.02 13.17 -16.10
N TRP A 172 -23.05 14.47 -15.79
CA TRP A 172 -22.46 15.03 -14.57
C TRP A 172 -22.89 14.34 -13.25
N PRO A 173 -24.18 14.04 -13.01
CA PRO A 173 -24.58 13.34 -11.78
C PRO A 173 -23.84 12.00 -11.59
N VAL A 174 -23.55 11.29 -12.68
CA VAL A 174 -22.77 10.04 -12.65
C VAL A 174 -21.31 10.32 -12.32
N TYR A 175 -20.69 11.34 -12.94
CA TYR A 175 -19.30 11.72 -12.63
C TYR A 175 -19.12 12.18 -11.18
N ARG A 176 -20.10 12.92 -10.63
CA ARG A 176 -20.09 13.37 -9.23
C ARG A 176 -19.99 12.19 -8.27
N GLU A 177 -20.83 11.16 -8.45
CA GLU A 177 -20.79 9.94 -7.64
C GLU A 177 -19.46 9.20 -7.82
N GLN A 178 -18.94 9.14 -9.05
CA GLN A 178 -17.67 8.49 -9.35
C GLN A 178 -16.47 9.19 -8.69
N PHE A 179 -16.43 10.53 -8.65
CA PHE A 179 -15.38 11.27 -7.95
C PHE A 179 -15.39 10.99 -6.45
N SER A 180 -16.59 10.97 -5.84
CA SER A 180 -16.74 10.59 -4.44
C SER A 180 -16.29 9.15 -4.17
N SER A 181 -16.59 8.23 -5.09
CA SER A 181 -16.16 6.83 -5.00
C SER A 181 -14.64 6.70 -5.08
N ILE A 182 -13.98 7.43 -5.97
CA ILE A 182 -12.51 7.43 -6.08
C ILE A 182 -11.85 7.91 -4.78
N THR A 183 -12.37 8.97 -4.16
CA THR A 183 -11.87 9.45 -2.85
C THR A 183 -12.03 8.36 -1.77
N GLY A 184 -13.19 7.69 -1.73
CA GLY A 184 -13.41 6.57 -0.80
C GLY A 184 -12.46 5.40 -1.03
N GLN A 185 -12.18 5.06 -2.31
CA GLN A 185 -11.24 4.02 -2.68
C GLN A 185 -9.81 4.33 -2.22
N VAL A 186 -9.32 5.56 -2.45
CA VAL A 186 -7.98 5.97 -2.01
C VAL A 186 -7.85 5.97 -0.49
N ALA A 187 -8.87 6.45 0.23
CA ALA A 187 -8.90 6.37 1.69
C ALA A 187 -8.89 4.92 2.20
N HIS A 188 -9.63 4.03 1.53
CA HIS A 188 -9.65 2.61 1.86
C HIS A 188 -8.29 1.95 1.61
N LEU A 189 -7.68 2.20 0.45
CA LEU A 189 -6.32 1.75 0.11
C LEU A 189 -5.30 2.23 1.16
N LEU A 190 -5.37 3.48 1.61
CA LEU A 190 -4.48 4.00 2.65
C LEU A 190 -4.64 3.25 3.98
N LYS A 191 -5.89 2.97 4.38
CA LYS A 191 -6.17 2.17 5.58
C LYS A 191 -5.62 0.75 5.46
N GLN A 192 -5.76 0.12 4.29
CA GLN A 192 -5.20 -1.20 4.01
C GLN A 192 -3.67 -1.19 4.13
N TYR A 193 -3.00 -0.20 3.54
CA TYR A 193 -1.55 -0.06 3.63
C TYR A 193 -1.08 -0.01 5.09
N ARG A 194 -1.71 0.82 5.92
CA ARG A 194 -1.35 0.92 7.35
C ARG A 194 -1.52 -0.42 8.07
N ALA A 195 -2.65 -1.10 7.87
CA ALA A 195 -2.89 -2.41 8.47
C ALA A 195 -1.88 -3.48 8.00
N MET A 196 -1.48 -3.45 6.73
CA MET A 196 -0.46 -4.36 6.19
C MET A 196 0.93 -4.04 6.71
N ALA A 197 1.31 -2.76 6.81
CA ALA A 197 2.59 -2.34 7.36
C ALA A 197 2.72 -2.76 8.84
N ASP A 198 1.64 -2.60 9.62
CA ASP A 198 1.59 -3.08 11.00
C ASP A 198 1.74 -4.62 11.04
N ALA A 199 1.04 -5.35 10.18
CA ALA A 199 1.14 -6.81 10.10
C ALA A 199 2.56 -7.29 9.73
N ILE A 200 3.26 -6.62 8.80
CA ILE A 200 4.66 -6.92 8.47
C ILE A 200 5.54 -6.78 9.72
N SER A 201 5.34 -5.73 10.52
CA SER A 201 6.10 -5.54 11.76
C SER A 201 5.86 -6.68 12.77
N VAL A 202 4.63 -7.20 12.83
CA VAL A 202 4.28 -8.35 13.66
C VAL A 202 4.95 -9.63 13.13
N PHE A 203 4.93 -9.88 11.83
CA PHE A 203 5.63 -11.02 11.23
C PHE A 203 7.14 -10.98 11.49
N GLN A 204 7.77 -9.81 11.40
CA GLN A 204 9.18 -9.63 11.76
C GLN A 204 9.47 -9.91 13.24
N ARG A 205 8.52 -9.63 14.15
CA ARG A 205 8.63 -9.99 15.56
C ARG A 205 8.49 -11.51 15.75
N ILE A 206 7.49 -12.14 15.13
CA ILE A 206 7.31 -13.60 15.17
C ILE A 206 8.57 -14.30 14.67
N ARG A 207 9.13 -13.85 13.54
CA ARG A 207 10.38 -14.38 13.01
C ARG A 207 11.52 -14.31 14.03
N ARG A 208 11.69 -13.17 14.71
CA ARG A 208 12.72 -13.02 15.76
C ARG A 208 12.50 -13.95 16.94
N GLU A 209 11.26 -14.15 17.39
CA GLU A 209 10.96 -15.11 18.46
C GLU A 209 11.34 -16.54 18.05
N VAL A 210 11.04 -16.92 16.81
CA VAL A 210 11.42 -18.25 16.27
C VAL A 210 12.94 -18.40 16.16
N GLU A 211 13.64 -17.38 15.65
CA GLU A 211 15.11 -17.38 15.55
C GLU A 211 15.77 -17.46 16.93
N GLN A 212 15.22 -16.75 17.93
CA GLN A 212 15.71 -16.80 19.31
C GLN A 212 15.48 -18.17 19.94
N LEU A 213 14.30 -18.78 19.73
CA LEU A 213 14.02 -20.14 20.20
C LEU A 213 15.00 -21.14 19.58
N ALA A 214 15.21 -21.07 18.26
CA ALA A 214 16.13 -21.97 17.56
C ALA A 214 17.57 -21.84 18.08
N ALA A 215 18.08 -20.60 18.21
CA ALA A 215 19.41 -20.35 18.74
C ALA A 215 19.57 -20.82 20.19
N ALA A 216 18.52 -20.67 21.00
CA ALA A 216 18.48 -21.13 22.37
C ALA A 216 18.55 -22.67 22.45
N CYS A 217 17.77 -23.38 21.64
CA CYS A 217 17.82 -24.84 21.55
C CYS A 217 19.19 -25.35 21.06
N GLU A 218 19.77 -24.71 20.05
CA GLU A 218 21.11 -25.06 19.55
C GLU A 218 22.19 -24.89 20.63
N GLY A 219 22.10 -23.80 21.40
CA GLY A 219 22.98 -23.57 22.55
C GLY A 219 22.85 -24.65 23.62
N ASP A 220 21.63 -25.09 23.94
CA ASP A 220 21.38 -26.13 24.94
C ASP A 220 21.96 -27.48 24.49
N ILE A 221 21.73 -27.86 23.22
CA ILE A 221 22.28 -29.08 22.63
C ILE A 221 23.81 -29.07 22.70
N LEU A 222 24.43 -27.93 22.38
CA LEU A 222 25.88 -27.78 22.42
C LEU A 222 26.44 -27.86 23.85
N GLU A 223 25.74 -27.28 24.83
CA GLU A 223 26.10 -27.38 26.24
C GLU A 223 26.01 -28.83 26.75
N VAL A 224 24.94 -29.55 26.37
CA VAL A 224 24.77 -30.97 26.70
C VAL A 224 25.89 -31.80 26.08
N HIS A 225 26.22 -31.60 24.80
CA HIS A 225 27.34 -32.29 24.15
C HIS A 225 28.67 -32.05 24.86
N GLN A 226 28.99 -30.79 25.20
CA GLN A 226 30.21 -30.47 25.94
C GLN A 226 30.26 -31.17 27.31
N LYS A 227 29.13 -31.22 28.03
CA LYS A 227 29.04 -31.93 29.31
C LYS A 227 29.22 -33.44 29.14
N VAL A 228 28.67 -34.05 28.09
CA VAL A 228 28.87 -35.46 27.76
C VAL A 228 30.34 -35.76 27.42
N ASP A 229 30.99 -34.92 26.63
CA ASP A 229 32.40 -35.07 26.25
C ASP A 229 33.33 -34.93 27.46
N GLN A 230 33.07 -33.97 28.35
CA GLN A 230 33.80 -33.83 29.62
C GLN A 230 33.64 -35.09 30.49
N THR A 231 32.43 -35.65 30.51
CA THR A 231 32.10 -36.82 31.31
C THR A 231 32.78 -38.08 30.77
N THR A 232 32.74 -38.30 29.46
CA THR A 232 33.43 -39.43 28.81
C THR A 232 34.95 -39.32 28.95
N ALA A 233 35.53 -38.12 28.88
CA ALA A 233 36.95 -37.90 29.14
C ALA A 233 37.36 -38.28 30.57
N ILE A 234 36.56 -37.91 31.57
CA ILE A 234 36.79 -38.30 32.97
C ILE A 234 36.76 -39.83 33.13
N PHE A 235 35.82 -40.51 32.48
CA PHE A 235 35.77 -41.99 32.51
C PHE A 235 36.98 -42.63 31.82
N ALA A 236 37.45 -42.06 30.71
CA ALA A 236 38.65 -42.55 30.02
C ALA A 236 39.95 -42.32 30.81
N GLU A 237 40.00 -41.33 31.71
CA GLU A 237 41.12 -41.13 32.64
C GLU A 237 41.04 -42.08 33.86
N ASP A 238 39.85 -42.30 34.42
CA ASP A 238 39.65 -43.23 35.54
C ASP A 238 39.99 -44.69 35.13
N ASP A 239 39.72 -45.10 33.88
CA ASP A 239 40.07 -46.43 33.35
C ASP A 239 41.59 -46.70 33.26
N LYS A 240 42.42 -45.65 33.16
CA LYS A 240 43.89 -45.78 33.14
C LYS A 240 44.50 -46.07 34.52
N THR A 241 43.71 -45.99 35.59
CA THR A 241 44.18 -46.19 36.98
C THR A 241 43.90 -47.59 37.56
N GLU A 242 43.54 -48.58 36.73
CA GLU A 242 43.23 -49.98 37.11
C GLU A 242 42.12 -50.19 38.16
N ALA A 243 41.53 -49.13 38.70
CA ALA A 243 40.39 -49.20 39.60
C ALA A 243 39.14 -48.72 38.86
N PHE A 244 38.36 -49.64 38.29
CA PHE A 244 37.03 -49.34 37.77
C PHE A 244 36.26 -48.49 38.80
N PRO A 245 35.78 -47.28 38.44
CA PRO A 245 35.06 -46.43 39.38
C PRO A 245 33.83 -47.17 39.90
N LYS A 246 33.67 -47.24 41.23
CA LYS A 246 32.52 -47.91 41.86
C LYS A 246 31.21 -47.36 41.28
N PRO A 247 30.22 -48.20 40.95
CA PRO A 247 28.96 -47.78 40.31
C PRO A 247 28.26 -46.60 41.01
N GLY A 248 28.33 -46.51 42.34
CA GLY A 248 27.76 -45.39 43.10
C GLY A 248 28.42 -44.03 42.86
N LYS A 249 29.73 -43.99 42.54
CA LYS A 249 30.42 -42.74 42.12
C LYS A 249 30.00 -42.31 40.72
N VAL A 250 29.71 -43.27 39.85
CA VAL A 250 29.18 -43.01 38.50
C VAL A 250 27.77 -42.44 38.60
N SER A 251 26.90 -43.08 39.38
CA SER A 251 25.51 -42.65 39.59
C SER A 251 25.41 -41.25 40.21
N SER A 252 26.18 -40.97 41.27
CA SER A 252 26.18 -39.64 41.92
C SER A 252 26.74 -38.53 41.03
N ARG A 253 27.70 -38.85 40.14
CA ARG A 253 28.21 -37.89 39.15
C ARG A 253 27.18 -37.62 38.05
N LEU A 254 26.46 -38.64 37.59
CA LEU A 254 25.36 -38.49 36.62
C LEU A 254 24.20 -37.68 37.21
N GLU A 255 23.82 -37.92 38.47
CA GLU A 255 22.83 -37.11 39.19
C GLU A 255 23.25 -35.65 39.32
N ALA A 256 24.50 -35.38 39.72
CA ALA A 256 25.04 -34.02 39.82
C ALA A 256 25.16 -33.29 38.46
N LEU A 257 25.25 -34.04 37.36
CA LEU A 257 25.22 -33.52 36.00
C LEU A 257 23.77 -33.21 35.57
N SER A 258 22.84 -34.13 35.83
CA SER A 258 21.40 -33.94 35.59
C SER A 258 20.87 -32.70 36.33
N GLU A 259 21.24 -32.51 37.61
CA GLU A 259 20.84 -31.31 38.37
C GLU A 259 21.38 -29.99 37.80
N LYS A 260 22.48 -30.03 37.04
CA LYS A 260 23.07 -28.85 36.36
C LYS A 260 22.52 -28.62 34.96
N ILE A 261 21.69 -29.52 34.44
CA ILE A 261 20.96 -29.37 33.19
C ILE A 261 19.52 -29.03 33.57
N GLN A 262 19.32 -27.87 34.19
CA GLN A 262 17.96 -27.35 34.36
C GLN A 262 17.58 -26.59 33.09
N ALA A 263 16.67 -27.17 32.30
CA ALA A 263 16.07 -26.47 31.19
C ALA A 263 15.25 -25.28 31.70
N ALA A 264 15.48 -24.11 31.14
CA ALA A 264 14.63 -22.95 31.41
C ALA A 264 13.28 -23.15 30.68
N PRO A 265 12.15 -22.62 31.20
CA PRO A 265 10.82 -22.77 30.60
C PRO A 265 10.65 -21.89 29.34
N ARG A 266 11.51 -22.12 28.34
CA ARG A 266 11.66 -21.32 27.12
C ARG A 266 10.45 -21.48 26.21
N LEU A 267 9.91 -22.69 26.11
CA LEU A 267 8.72 -22.98 25.32
C LEU A 267 7.49 -22.24 25.86
N GLN A 268 7.31 -22.20 27.18
CA GLN A 268 6.21 -21.46 27.80
C GLN A 268 6.29 -19.96 27.53
N SER A 269 7.51 -19.41 27.57
CA SER A 269 7.75 -17.99 27.28
C SER A 269 7.50 -17.68 25.80
N PHE A 270 7.99 -18.55 24.91
CA PHE A 270 7.75 -18.47 23.47
C PHE A 270 6.26 -18.53 23.13
N SER A 271 5.52 -19.51 23.68
CA SER A 271 4.07 -19.64 23.45
C SER A 271 3.30 -18.40 23.91
N ALA A 272 3.62 -17.85 25.09
CA ALA A 272 2.99 -16.63 25.59
C ALA A 272 3.25 -15.43 24.68
N ASN A 273 4.51 -15.23 24.25
CA ASN A 273 4.87 -14.16 23.32
C ASN A 273 4.17 -14.34 21.96
N LEU A 274 4.09 -15.57 21.47
CA LEU A 274 3.48 -15.88 20.19
C LEU A 274 1.97 -15.62 20.20
N GLU A 275 1.26 -15.96 21.28
CA GLU A 275 -0.16 -15.65 21.45
C GLU A 275 -0.43 -14.14 21.43
N GLU A 276 0.42 -13.35 22.11
CA GLU A 276 0.33 -11.89 22.08
C GLU A 276 0.51 -11.35 20.65
N LEU A 277 1.54 -11.82 19.94
CA LEU A 277 1.83 -11.41 18.56
C LEU A 277 0.70 -11.81 17.59
N LEU A 278 0.16 -13.01 17.71
CA LEU A 278 -0.98 -13.47 16.93
C LEU A 278 -2.25 -12.64 17.21
N GLY A 279 -2.41 -12.19 18.46
CA GLY A 279 -3.49 -11.29 18.86
C GLY A 279 -3.45 -9.93 18.15
N ALA A 280 -2.26 -9.47 17.77
CA ALA A 280 -2.06 -8.19 17.07
C ALA A 280 -2.36 -8.26 15.56
N LEU A 281 -2.44 -9.46 14.96
CA LEU A 281 -2.73 -9.62 13.54
C LEU A 281 -4.22 -9.38 13.22
N PRO A 282 -4.55 -8.72 12.10
CA PRO A 282 -5.94 -8.46 11.74
C PRO A 282 -6.69 -9.74 11.34
N GLU A 283 -7.88 -9.93 11.93
CA GLU A 283 -8.77 -11.05 11.62
C GLU A 283 -9.65 -10.82 10.38
N LYS A 284 -9.96 -9.56 10.09
CA LYS A 284 -10.78 -9.15 8.95
C LYS A 284 -10.10 -8.01 8.23
N LEU A 285 -9.43 -8.34 7.15
CA LEU A 285 -8.85 -7.39 6.21
C LEU A 285 -9.45 -7.65 4.84
N GLU A 286 -10.07 -6.66 4.23
CA GLU A 286 -10.31 -6.69 2.79
C GLU A 286 -9.07 -6.08 2.14
N LEU A 287 -8.45 -6.78 1.19
CA LEU A 287 -7.23 -6.36 0.52
C LEU A 287 -7.50 -6.15 -0.97
N ALA A 288 -7.04 -5.01 -1.51
CA ALA A 288 -7.06 -4.79 -2.96
C ALA A 288 -5.94 -5.63 -3.61
N LEU A 289 -6.29 -6.44 -4.61
CA LEU A 289 -5.35 -7.29 -5.33
C LEU A 289 -4.92 -6.68 -6.66
N ASP A 290 -5.86 -6.08 -7.38
CA ASP A 290 -5.67 -5.61 -8.75
C ASP A 290 -6.64 -4.49 -9.09
N THR A 291 -6.36 -3.78 -10.18
CA THR A 291 -7.23 -2.76 -10.77
C THR A 291 -7.72 -3.27 -12.14
N ARG A 292 -9.01 -3.60 -12.28
CA ARG A 292 -9.59 -4.05 -13.56
C ARG A 292 -10.80 -3.22 -13.97
N GLY A 293 -10.77 -2.70 -15.20
CA GLY A 293 -11.88 -1.92 -15.76
C GLY A 293 -12.23 -0.66 -14.94
N GLY A 294 -11.25 -0.10 -14.21
CA GLY A 294 -11.48 1.04 -13.32
C GLY A 294 -12.03 0.67 -11.93
N MET A 295 -12.14 -0.62 -11.60
CA MET A 295 -12.56 -1.12 -10.28
C MET A 295 -11.39 -1.74 -9.53
N LEU A 296 -11.42 -1.68 -8.20
CA LEU A 296 -10.49 -2.43 -7.34
C LEU A 296 -11.05 -3.85 -7.12
N GLU A 297 -10.25 -4.87 -7.41
CA GLU A 297 -10.55 -6.25 -7.06
C GLU A 297 -10.19 -6.51 -5.61
N MET A 298 -11.16 -6.92 -4.80
CA MET A 298 -11.03 -7.05 -3.35
C MET A 298 -11.05 -8.51 -2.92
N MET A 299 -10.19 -8.89 -1.98
CA MET A 299 -10.18 -10.22 -1.38
C MET A 299 -10.24 -10.13 0.14
N PRO A 300 -11.17 -10.84 0.80
CA PRO A 300 -11.15 -10.98 2.25
C PRO A 300 -9.98 -11.85 2.70
N LEU A 301 -9.28 -11.40 3.73
CA LEU A 301 -8.08 -12.01 4.27
C LEU A 301 -8.15 -12.01 5.80
N ASN A 302 -7.82 -13.15 6.40
CA ASN A 302 -7.65 -13.30 7.84
C ASN A 302 -6.19 -13.70 8.09
N LEU A 303 -5.36 -12.70 8.40
CA LEU A 303 -3.92 -12.90 8.58
C LEU A 303 -3.64 -13.72 9.84
N LYS A 304 -4.36 -13.45 10.93
CA LYS A 304 -4.23 -14.21 12.18
C LYS A 304 -4.45 -15.70 11.97
N LYS A 305 -5.57 -16.08 11.35
CA LYS A 305 -5.90 -17.49 11.09
C LYS A 305 -4.87 -18.15 10.19
N ARG A 306 -4.46 -17.49 9.10
CA ARG A 306 -3.47 -18.07 8.16
C ARG A 306 -2.10 -18.23 8.82
N CYS A 307 -1.66 -17.25 9.60
CA CYS A 307 -0.41 -17.31 10.34
C CYS A 307 -0.43 -18.43 11.38
N LEU A 308 -1.50 -18.53 12.16
CA LEU A 308 -1.67 -19.61 13.14
C LEU A 308 -1.61 -20.99 12.47
N GLN A 309 -2.35 -21.18 11.36
CA GLN A 309 -2.31 -22.45 10.62
C GLN A 309 -0.91 -22.81 10.11
N TRP A 310 -0.15 -21.84 9.63
CA TRP A 310 1.24 -22.04 9.20
C TRP A 310 2.17 -22.35 10.37
N LEU A 311 2.02 -21.65 11.51
CA LEU A 311 2.80 -21.93 12.72
C LEU A 311 2.51 -23.34 13.26
N GLU A 312 1.24 -23.73 13.31
CA GLU A 312 0.80 -25.06 13.74
C GLU A 312 1.32 -26.17 12.82
N SER A 313 1.48 -25.92 11.51
CA SER A 313 1.98 -26.93 10.56
C SER A 313 3.50 -26.99 10.46
N GLU A 314 4.19 -25.85 10.47
CA GLU A 314 5.62 -25.79 10.15
C GLU A 314 6.53 -25.54 11.36
N ILE A 315 6.10 -24.72 12.32
CA ILE A 315 7.01 -24.19 13.36
C ILE A 315 6.81 -24.88 14.69
N LEU A 316 5.57 -24.96 15.19
CA LEU A 316 5.27 -25.55 16.48
C LEU A 316 5.70 -27.02 16.58
N PRO A 317 5.50 -27.88 15.57
CA PRO A 317 5.99 -29.27 15.64
C PRO A 317 7.50 -29.36 15.88
N LEU A 318 8.30 -28.53 15.18
CA LEU A 318 9.76 -28.49 15.34
C LEU A 318 10.16 -27.93 16.71
N ALA A 319 9.44 -26.92 17.20
CA ALA A 319 9.66 -26.36 18.53
C ALA A 319 9.39 -27.40 19.63
N TYR A 320 8.33 -28.20 19.50
CA TYR A 320 8.02 -29.28 20.44
C TYR A 320 9.04 -30.42 20.36
N GLU A 321 9.50 -30.80 19.16
CA GLU A 321 10.55 -31.82 19.01
C GLU A 321 11.87 -31.37 19.66
N ALA A 322 12.30 -30.13 19.39
CA ALA A 322 13.49 -29.56 20.01
C ALA A 322 13.37 -29.50 21.55
N TRP A 323 12.18 -29.18 22.05
CA TRP A 323 11.89 -29.20 23.48
C TRP A 323 11.95 -30.62 24.06
N GLU A 324 11.33 -31.62 23.42
CA GLU A 324 11.41 -33.01 23.88
C GLU A 324 12.86 -33.51 23.97
N LEU A 325 13.70 -33.15 23.00
CA LEU A 325 15.13 -33.50 22.98
C LEU A 325 15.95 -32.78 24.06
N THR A 326 15.52 -31.60 24.52
CA THR A 326 16.27 -30.79 25.48
C THR A 326 15.79 -30.94 26.93
N GLU A 327 14.52 -31.31 27.15
CA GLU A 327 13.94 -31.49 28.50
C GLU A 327 13.77 -32.95 28.95
N ASN A 328 13.64 -33.92 28.03
CA ASN A 328 13.46 -35.34 28.40
C ASN A 328 14.74 -36.20 28.31
N THR A 329 15.92 -35.60 28.18
CA THR A 329 17.22 -36.29 28.09
C THR A 329 18.10 -36.02 29.29
#